data_AF-A0A524DLJ0-F1
#
_entry.id   AF-A0A524DLJ0-F1
#
_cell.length_a   1.000
_cell.length_b   1.000
_cell.length_c   1.000
_cell.angle_alpha   90.00
_cell.angle_beta   90.00
_cell.angle_gamma   90.00
#
_symmetry.space_group_name_H-M   'P 1'
#
loop_
_entity.id
_entity.type
_entity.pdbx_description
1 polymer ?
#
loop_
_entity_poly.entity_id
_entity_poly.type
_entity_poly.pdbx_seq_one_letter_code
_entity_poly.pdbx_strand_id
1 'polypeptide(L)'
;MADFHAKSFFGQKSGIIVNSPAKNVPYIFLQSIKRKNDGNWEKPSQGEGRSVKISIEEIICILEVLRRRSANWRGYHVFKEYKTEIYVGWESEAREVLIIKIGDYKKKLRFPNTNFLALLLEHILKEKIEFATSGSFESKSKKVREMDYGVFTEHITARDGLQVIETTEYNVDKEPMEINAKIKIESPKALLITLDTGNEFWVPKSTIHNKYEHENKESFQKLIIDKWIIEKNIIGLFESYE
;
A
#
# COMPACT_ATOMS: atom_id res chain seq x y z
N MET A 1 -0.95 17.56 -21.71
CA MET A 1 -1.39 16.28 -21.11
C MET A 1 -2.20 16.59 -19.87
N ALA A 2 -3.25 15.81 -19.58
CA ALA A 2 -4.05 16.00 -18.38
C ALA A 2 -3.23 15.62 -17.13
N ASP A 3 -3.46 16.31 -16.02
CA ASP A 3 -2.74 16.05 -14.75
C ASP A 3 -3.43 14.96 -13.90
N PHE A 4 -4.69 14.68 -14.18
CA PHE A 4 -5.52 13.71 -13.48
C PHE A 4 -6.23 12.79 -14.49
N HIS A 5 -6.52 11.56 -14.07
CA HIS A 5 -7.28 10.60 -14.88
C HIS A 5 -8.43 10.02 -14.06
N ALA A 6 -9.61 9.93 -14.65
CA ALA A 6 -10.75 9.27 -14.02
C ALA A 6 -11.48 8.40 -15.05
N LYS A 7 -11.62 7.11 -14.75
CA LYS A 7 -12.35 6.17 -15.61
C LYS A 7 -13.17 5.18 -14.79
N SER A 8 -14.45 5.11 -15.11
CA SER A 8 -15.39 4.16 -14.50
C SER A 8 -15.73 3.01 -15.45
N PHE A 9 -15.81 1.81 -14.90
CA PHE A 9 -16.22 0.57 -15.56
C PHE A 9 -17.45 0.00 -14.87
N PHE A 10 -18.63 0.42 -15.31
CA PHE A 10 -19.90 -0.04 -14.75
C PHE A 10 -20.32 -1.40 -15.32
N GLY A 11 -21.05 -2.15 -14.50
CA GLY A 11 -21.81 -3.33 -14.92
C GLY A 11 -23.23 -3.25 -14.38
N GLN A 12 -23.95 -4.37 -14.37
CA GLN A 12 -25.34 -4.37 -13.90
C GLN A 12 -25.47 -4.19 -12.37
N LYS A 13 -24.55 -4.77 -11.59
CA LYS A 13 -24.62 -4.82 -10.12
C LYS A 13 -23.42 -4.21 -9.40
N SER A 14 -22.29 -4.06 -10.09
CA SER A 14 -21.07 -3.49 -9.52
C SER A 14 -20.34 -2.63 -10.55
N GLY A 15 -19.60 -1.65 -10.05
CA GLY A 15 -18.73 -0.76 -10.81
C GLY A 15 -17.36 -0.71 -10.17
N ILE A 16 -16.34 -0.45 -11.00
CA ILE A 16 -15.00 -0.11 -10.52
C ILE A 16 -14.55 1.20 -11.15
N ILE A 17 -13.90 2.06 -10.39
CA ILE A 17 -13.47 3.40 -10.79
C ILE A 17 -11.97 3.50 -10.55
N VAL A 18 -11.22 3.86 -11.58
CA VAL A 18 -9.81 4.20 -11.51
C VAL A 18 -9.72 5.71 -11.46
N ASN A 19 -9.08 6.24 -10.42
CA ASN A 19 -8.83 7.67 -10.27
C ASN A 19 -7.34 7.90 -10.00
N SER A 20 -6.65 8.54 -10.93
CA SER A 20 -5.28 8.99 -10.76
C SER A 20 -5.27 10.46 -10.35
N PRO A 21 -4.77 10.82 -9.16
CA PRO A 21 -4.48 12.20 -8.80
C PRO A 21 -3.31 12.74 -9.64
N ALA A 22 -2.88 13.97 -9.33
CA ALA A 22 -1.77 14.69 -9.98
C ALA A 22 -0.58 13.78 -10.30
N LYS A 23 0.07 13.98 -11.45
CA LYS A 23 1.12 13.07 -11.96
C LYS A 23 2.33 12.89 -11.04
N ASN A 24 2.59 13.86 -10.17
CA ASN A 24 3.66 13.83 -9.16
C ASN A 24 3.30 13.04 -7.88
N VAL A 25 2.07 12.54 -7.78
CA VAL A 25 1.61 11.74 -6.63
C VAL A 25 1.75 10.25 -6.96
N PRO A 26 2.56 9.46 -6.22
CA PRO A 26 3.02 8.12 -6.61
C PRO A 26 2.00 6.99 -6.33
N TYR A 27 0.73 7.23 -6.61
CA TYR A 27 -0.33 6.24 -6.45
C TYR A 27 -1.57 6.58 -7.29
N ILE A 28 -2.50 5.62 -7.38
CA ILE A 28 -3.87 5.82 -7.86
C ILE A 28 -4.87 5.34 -6.82
N PHE A 29 -6.13 5.71 -6.97
CA PHE A 29 -7.24 5.10 -6.23
C PHE A 29 -7.99 4.12 -7.12
N LEU A 30 -8.26 2.95 -6.56
CA LEU A 30 -9.18 1.97 -7.12
C LEU A 30 -10.40 1.87 -6.23
N GLN A 31 -11.57 2.23 -6.75
CA GLN A 31 -12.81 2.28 -6.00
C GLN A 31 -13.81 1.28 -6.54
N SER A 32 -14.38 0.45 -5.68
CA SER A 32 -15.47 -0.46 -6.01
C SER A 32 -16.77 0.01 -5.39
N ILE A 33 -17.85 -0.07 -6.17
CA ILE A 33 -19.20 0.30 -5.76
C ILE A 33 -20.21 -0.74 -6.25
N LYS A 34 -21.33 -0.88 -5.55
CA LYS A 34 -22.46 -1.73 -5.91
C LYS A 34 -23.68 -0.90 -6.25
N ARG A 35 -24.57 -1.51 -7.03
CA ARG A 35 -25.92 -1.02 -7.23
C ARG A 35 -26.77 -1.50 -6.06
N LYS A 36 -27.43 -0.56 -5.39
CA LYS A 36 -28.36 -0.79 -4.29
C LYS A 36 -29.66 -1.40 -4.80
N ASN A 37 -30.46 -1.94 -3.88
CA ASN A 37 -31.75 -2.56 -4.18
C ASN A 37 -32.78 -1.58 -4.74
N ASP A 38 -32.66 -0.28 -4.41
CA ASP A 38 -33.48 0.81 -4.94
C ASP A 38 -33.09 1.20 -6.39
N GLY A 39 -32.07 0.55 -6.96
CA GLY A 39 -31.58 0.82 -8.31
C GLY A 39 -30.55 1.95 -8.39
N ASN A 40 -30.27 2.65 -7.29
CA ASN A 40 -29.22 3.67 -7.22
C ASN A 40 -27.83 3.05 -7.06
N TRP A 41 -26.79 3.78 -7.43
CA TRP A 41 -25.41 3.38 -7.14
C TRP A 41 -24.99 3.89 -5.76
N GLU A 42 -24.17 3.10 -5.08
CA GLU A 42 -23.42 3.58 -3.92
C GLU A 42 -22.59 4.82 -4.28
N LYS A 43 -22.54 5.76 -3.33
CA LYS A 43 -21.84 7.04 -3.47
C LYS A 43 -20.61 7.07 -2.55
N PRO A 44 -19.39 7.03 -3.10
CA PRO A 44 -18.17 7.17 -2.32
C PRO A 44 -18.11 8.45 -1.49
N SER A 45 -18.73 9.53 -1.95
CA SER A 45 -18.83 10.80 -1.20
C SER A 45 -19.66 10.69 0.08
N GLN A 46 -20.45 9.64 0.24
CA GLN A 46 -21.23 9.34 1.45
C GLN A 46 -20.61 8.21 2.28
N GLY A 47 -19.36 7.83 1.99
CA GLY A 47 -18.67 6.72 2.66
C GLY A 47 -19.09 5.33 2.19
N GLU A 48 -19.82 5.23 1.08
CA GLU A 48 -20.28 3.95 0.52
C GLU A 48 -19.27 3.39 -0.49
N GLY A 49 -19.30 2.08 -0.72
CA GLY A 49 -18.31 1.39 -1.54
C GLY A 49 -17.01 1.09 -0.79
N ARG A 50 -15.96 0.77 -1.53
CA ARG A 50 -14.61 0.57 -0.99
C ARG A 50 -13.58 1.24 -1.88
N SER A 51 -12.77 2.11 -1.31
CA SER A 51 -11.65 2.77 -1.98
C SER A 51 -10.34 2.27 -1.39
N VAL A 52 -9.38 1.92 -2.25
CA VAL A 52 -8.02 1.53 -1.86
C VAL A 52 -7.00 2.31 -2.68
N LYS A 53 -5.84 2.58 -2.07
CA LYS A 53 -4.75 3.37 -2.65
C LYS A 53 -3.70 2.44 -3.26
N ILE A 54 -3.66 2.34 -4.58
CA ILE A 54 -2.76 1.42 -5.28
C ILE A 54 -1.42 2.12 -5.55
N SER A 55 -0.32 1.55 -5.05
CA SER A 55 1.05 2.07 -5.27
C SER A 55 1.55 1.82 -6.70
N ILE A 56 2.70 2.41 -7.06
CA ILE A 56 3.37 2.15 -8.34
C ILE A 56 3.68 0.66 -8.53
N GLU A 57 4.18 -0.01 -7.49
CA GLU A 57 4.50 -1.44 -7.48
C GLU A 57 3.25 -2.29 -7.67
N GLU A 58 2.15 -1.94 -6.99
CA GLU A 58 0.89 -2.65 -7.14
C GLU A 58 0.27 -2.44 -8.53
N ILE A 59 0.44 -1.27 -9.15
CA ILE A 59 0.07 -1.05 -10.56
C ILE A 59 0.84 -2.01 -11.47
N ILE A 60 2.15 -2.20 -11.23
CA ILE A 60 2.98 -3.15 -11.99
C ILE A 60 2.43 -4.59 -11.84
N CYS A 61 2.11 -5.03 -10.62
CA CYS A 61 1.54 -6.35 -10.39
C CYS A 61 0.18 -6.56 -11.10
N ILE A 62 -0.69 -5.55 -11.05
CA ILE A 62 -1.98 -5.60 -11.78
C ILE A 62 -1.73 -5.69 -13.29
N LEU A 63 -0.76 -4.95 -13.83
CA LEU A 63 -0.38 -5.02 -15.24
C LEU A 63 0.18 -6.38 -15.64
N GLU A 64 0.97 -7.04 -14.79
CA GLU A 64 1.47 -8.40 -15.05
C GLU A 64 0.32 -9.40 -15.17
N VAL A 65 -0.73 -9.27 -14.35
CA VAL A 65 -1.96 -10.07 -14.51
C VAL A 65 -2.68 -9.73 -15.81
N LEU A 66 -2.91 -8.45 -16.11
CA LEU A 66 -3.58 -8.01 -17.34
C LEU A 66 -2.86 -8.47 -18.61
N ARG A 67 -1.52 -8.54 -18.57
CA ARG A 67 -0.65 -9.03 -19.66
C ARG A 67 -0.50 -10.55 -19.71
N ARG A 68 -1.20 -11.28 -18.84
CA ARG A 68 -1.15 -12.75 -18.72
C ARG A 68 0.24 -13.31 -18.41
N ARG A 69 1.07 -12.52 -17.73
CA ARG A 69 2.37 -12.98 -17.22
C ARG A 69 2.23 -13.63 -15.84
N SER A 70 1.16 -13.26 -15.13
CA SER A 70 0.73 -13.88 -13.89
C SER A 70 -0.75 -14.26 -13.99
N ALA A 71 -1.13 -15.43 -13.47
CA ALA A 71 -2.54 -15.85 -13.46
C ALA A 71 -3.39 -14.94 -12.56
N ASN A 72 -2.82 -14.51 -11.44
CA ASN A 72 -3.45 -13.63 -10.47
C ASN A 72 -2.41 -12.94 -9.56
N TRP A 73 -2.87 -11.91 -8.84
CA TRP A 73 -2.14 -11.15 -7.83
C TRP A 73 -3.06 -10.87 -6.65
N ARG A 74 -2.49 -10.84 -5.45
CA ARG A 74 -3.17 -10.44 -4.21
C ARG A 74 -2.41 -9.33 -3.51
N GLY A 75 -3.14 -8.30 -3.08
CA GLY A 75 -2.68 -7.24 -2.21
C GLY A 75 -3.43 -7.28 -0.89
N TYR A 76 -2.82 -6.85 0.21
CA TYR A 76 -3.51 -6.60 1.46
C TYR A 76 -3.18 -5.20 1.94
N HIS A 77 -4.20 -4.36 2.14
CA HIS A 77 -4.03 -3.05 2.74
C HIS A 77 -4.47 -3.09 4.20
N VAL A 78 -3.54 -2.83 5.11
CA VAL A 78 -3.82 -2.75 6.54
C VAL A 78 -3.91 -1.28 6.95
N PHE A 79 -5.05 -0.89 7.49
CA PHE A 79 -5.26 0.43 8.07
C PHE A 79 -5.92 0.28 9.45
N LYS A 80 -5.22 0.71 10.50
CA LYS A 80 -5.55 0.37 11.90
C LYS A 80 -5.67 -1.16 12.04
N GLU A 81 -6.80 -1.66 12.54
CA GLU A 81 -7.09 -3.10 12.68
C GLU A 81 -7.74 -3.71 11.43
N TYR A 82 -8.06 -2.91 10.41
CA TYR A 82 -8.78 -3.40 9.24
C TYR A 82 -7.81 -3.84 8.14
N LYS A 83 -7.85 -5.13 7.81
CA LYS A 83 -7.15 -5.71 6.67
C LYS A 83 -8.10 -5.83 5.47
N THR A 84 -7.75 -5.16 4.37
CA THR A 84 -8.52 -5.18 3.12
C THR A 84 -7.79 -6.01 2.08
N GLU A 85 -8.38 -7.11 1.64
CA GLU A 85 -7.85 -7.86 0.50
C GLU A 85 -8.15 -7.14 -0.81
N ILE A 86 -7.17 -7.13 -1.70
CA ILE A 86 -7.27 -6.76 -3.10
C ILE A 86 -6.88 -8.00 -3.90
N TYR A 87 -7.71 -8.41 -4.84
CA TYR A 87 -7.42 -9.54 -5.71
C TYR A 87 -7.65 -9.15 -7.17
N VAL A 88 -6.69 -9.47 -8.03
CA VAL A 88 -6.86 -9.36 -9.48
C VAL A 88 -6.45 -10.68 -10.12
N GLY A 89 -7.30 -11.26 -10.94
CA GLY A 89 -6.98 -12.54 -11.58
C GLY A 89 -7.98 -12.96 -12.64
N TRP A 90 -7.57 -13.86 -13.53
CA TRP A 90 -8.44 -14.40 -14.57
C TRP A 90 -9.32 -15.52 -14.00
N GLU A 91 -10.64 -15.41 -14.17
CA GLU A 91 -11.58 -16.51 -13.83
C GLU A 91 -11.55 -17.61 -14.90
N SER A 92 -11.36 -17.20 -16.15
CA SER A 92 -11.24 -18.05 -17.31
C SER A 92 -10.41 -17.33 -18.34
N GLU A 93 -9.20 -17.82 -18.59
CA GLU A 93 -8.29 -17.25 -19.59
C GLU A 93 -8.87 -17.35 -21.00
N ALA A 94 -9.55 -18.46 -21.31
CA ALA A 94 -10.20 -18.70 -22.60
C ALA A 94 -11.36 -17.73 -22.88
N ARG A 95 -12.07 -17.28 -21.83
CA ARG A 95 -13.22 -16.35 -21.96
C ARG A 95 -12.85 -14.89 -21.69
N GLU A 96 -11.58 -14.63 -21.40
CA GLU A 96 -11.03 -13.32 -21.09
C GLU A 96 -11.83 -12.58 -20.01
N VAL A 97 -12.19 -13.29 -18.95
CA VAL A 97 -12.93 -12.72 -17.82
C VAL A 97 -11.97 -12.43 -16.68
N LEU A 98 -11.59 -11.16 -16.54
CA LEU A 98 -10.82 -10.68 -15.41
C LEU A 98 -11.75 -10.43 -14.22
N ILE A 99 -11.34 -10.87 -13.04
CA ILE A 99 -11.97 -10.52 -11.77
C ILE A 99 -11.07 -9.53 -11.05
N ILE A 100 -11.69 -8.45 -10.55
CA ILE A 100 -11.11 -7.58 -9.53
C ILE A 100 -11.97 -7.67 -8.29
N LYS A 101 -11.37 -7.92 -7.12
CA LYS A 101 -12.02 -7.87 -5.82
C LYS A 101 -11.31 -6.88 -4.90
N ILE A 102 -12.09 -6.19 -4.07
CA ILE A 102 -11.61 -5.27 -3.04
C ILE A 102 -12.52 -5.48 -1.82
N GLY A 103 -12.03 -6.20 -0.80
CA GLY A 103 -12.87 -6.76 0.27
C GLY A 103 -14.07 -7.53 -0.31
N ASP A 104 -15.28 -7.21 0.14
CA ASP A 104 -16.52 -7.88 -0.28
C ASP A 104 -17.07 -7.42 -1.65
N TYR A 105 -16.32 -6.56 -2.35
CA TYR A 105 -16.69 -6.08 -3.67
C TYR A 105 -16.05 -6.95 -4.75
N LYS A 106 -16.83 -7.36 -5.75
CA LYS A 106 -16.36 -8.13 -6.90
C LYS A 106 -16.84 -7.49 -8.19
N LYS A 107 -15.92 -7.25 -9.12
CA LYS A 107 -16.22 -6.81 -10.49
C LYS A 107 -15.60 -7.76 -11.50
N LYS A 108 -16.42 -8.18 -12.46
CA LYS A 108 -15.94 -8.86 -13.67
C LYS A 108 -15.73 -7.83 -14.77
N LEU A 109 -14.58 -7.87 -15.41
CA LEU A 109 -14.24 -7.14 -16.62
C LEU A 109 -14.03 -8.13 -17.76
N ARG A 110 -14.45 -7.73 -18.96
CA ARG A 110 -14.29 -8.48 -20.21
C ARG A 110 -13.77 -7.51 -21.26
N PHE A 111 -13.35 -8.04 -22.41
CA PHE A 111 -13.11 -7.25 -23.60
C PHE A 111 -14.34 -6.35 -23.92
N PRO A 112 -14.14 -5.07 -24.31
CA PRO A 112 -12.87 -4.36 -24.50
C PRO A 112 -12.32 -3.69 -23.22
N ASN A 113 -13.07 -3.73 -22.11
CA ASN A 113 -12.71 -3.03 -20.87
C ASN A 113 -11.41 -3.51 -20.24
N THR A 114 -11.08 -4.80 -20.35
CA THR A 114 -9.79 -5.35 -19.88
C THR A 114 -8.62 -4.73 -20.64
N ASN A 115 -8.71 -4.62 -21.96
CA ASN A 115 -7.68 -4.00 -22.79
C ASN A 115 -7.55 -2.50 -22.51
N PHE A 116 -8.68 -1.80 -22.37
CA PHE A 116 -8.67 -0.39 -22.01
C PHE A 116 -8.01 -0.16 -20.66
N LEU A 117 -8.32 -0.99 -19.65
CA LEU A 117 -7.71 -0.88 -18.32
C LEU A 117 -6.19 -1.08 -18.39
N ALA A 118 -5.71 -2.05 -19.17
CA ALA A 118 -4.28 -2.29 -19.36
C ALA A 118 -3.57 -1.06 -19.98
N LEU A 119 -4.13 -0.50 -21.06
CA LEU A 119 -3.58 0.70 -21.71
C LEU A 119 -3.59 1.91 -20.77
N LEU A 120 -4.67 2.09 -20.01
CA LEU A 120 -4.78 3.19 -19.06
C LEU A 120 -3.77 3.07 -17.92
N LEU A 121 -3.63 1.88 -17.32
CA LEU A 121 -2.68 1.68 -16.23
C LEU A 121 -1.22 1.78 -16.71
N GLU A 122 -0.91 1.33 -17.93
CA GLU A 122 0.42 1.50 -18.50
C GLU A 122 0.75 2.98 -18.76
N HIS A 123 -0.21 3.75 -19.29
CA HIS A 123 -0.09 5.19 -19.47
C HIS A 123 0.18 5.90 -18.14
N ILE A 124 -0.67 5.65 -17.13
CA ILE A 124 -0.52 6.25 -15.80
C ILE A 124 0.81 5.83 -15.17
N LEU A 125 1.20 4.56 -15.26
CA LEU A 125 2.45 4.06 -14.69
C LEU A 125 3.65 4.83 -15.26
N LYS A 126 3.72 5.02 -16.58
CA LYS A 126 4.80 5.79 -17.22
C LYS A 126 4.85 7.23 -16.69
N GLU A 127 3.70 7.89 -16.61
CA GLU A 127 3.61 9.25 -16.04
C GLU A 127 4.08 9.29 -14.57
N LYS A 128 3.62 8.35 -13.73
CA LYS A 128 4.01 8.32 -12.31
C LYS A 128 5.50 8.04 -12.13
N ILE A 129 6.08 7.14 -12.94
CA ILE A 129 7.53 6.92 -12.92
C ILE A 129 8.25 8.22 -13.30
N GLU A 130 7.87 8.86 -14.40
CA GLU A 130 8.51 10.09 -14.86
C GLU A 130 8.43 11.23 -13.83
N PHE A 131 7.24 11.49 -13.26
CA PHE A 131 6.99 12.70 -12.47
C PHE A 131 7.00 12.50 -10.96
N ALA A 132 6.72 11.29 -10.46
CA ALA A 132 6.66 11.02 -9.02
C ALA A 132 7.92 10.34 -8.47
N THR A 133 8.84 9.86 -9.34
CA THR A 133 10.11 9.25 -8.93
C THR A 133 11.35 10.08 -9.29
N SER A 134 11.20 11.10 -10.14
CA SER A 134 12.27 12.05 -10.42
C SER A 134 12.46 12.97 -9.22
N GLY A 135 13.58 12.78 -8.50
CA GLY A 135 13.96 13.66 -7.39
C GLY A 135 13.99 15.11 -7.83
N SER A 136 13.05 15.91 -7.34
CA SER A 136 13.07 17.35 -7.60
C SER A 136 14.12 17.97 -6.69
N PHE A 137 15.33 18.18 -7.24
CA PHE A 137 16.26 19.14 -6.64
C PHE A 137 15.64 20.54 -6.77
N GLU A 138 15.41 21.12 -5.60
CA GLU A 138 15.19 22.53 -5.26
C GLU A 138 13.79 23.18 -5.22
N SER A 139 13.62 23.85 -4.06
CA SER A 139 13.07 25.20 -3.86
C SER A 139 11.57 25.35 -3.59
N LYS A 140 11.27 25.47 -2.28
CA LYS A 140 10.15 26.18 -1.64
C LYS A 140 8.99 26.60 -2.56
N SER A 141 7.85 25.90 -2.48
CA SER A 141 6.56 26.57 -2.28
C SER A 141 5.42 25.60 -1.94
N LYS A 142 4.62 26.06 -0.95
CA LYS A 142 3.32 25.58 -0.48
C LYS A 142 3.23 24.18 0.14
N LYS A 143 3.19 24.20 1.48
CA LYS A 143 2.58 23.16 2.32
C LYS A 143 1.13 22.92 1.89
N VAL A 144 0.91 21.95 1.01
CA VAL A 144 -0.29 21.13 1.14
C VAL A 144 -0.01 20.27 2.37
N ARG A 145 -0.81 20.42 3.43
CA ARG A 145 -0.83 19.46 4.53
C ARG A 145 -1.49 18.18 4.00
N GLU A 146 -0.76 17.43 3.18
CA GLU A 146 -1.01 16.00 3.10
C GLU A 146 -0.50 15.43 4.43
N MET A 147 -1.39 14.76 5.16
CA MET A 147 -0.97 13.89 6.25
C MET A 147 0.05 12.93 5.65
N ASP A 148 1.30 13.03 6.10
CA ASP A 148 2.37 12.17 5.64
C ASP A 148 2.02 10.76 6.15
N TYR A 149 1.52 9.89 5.26
CA TYR A 149 1.28 8.49 5.55
C TYR A 149 2.48 7.69 5.04
N GLY A 150 3.14 6.97 5.94
CA GLY A 150 4.21 6.05 5.61
C GLY A 150 3.58 4.75 5.12
N VAL A 151 3.92 4.36 3.89
CA VAL A 151 3.44 3.12 3.30
C VAL A 151 4.58 2.10 3.33
N PHE A 152 4.40 1.02 4.09
CA PHE A 152 5.36 -0.10 4.10
C PHE A 152 4.81 -1.23 3.24
N THR A 153 5.61 -1.72 2.29
CA THR A 153 5.22 -2.75 1.32
C THR A 153 6.14 -3.97 1.43
N GLU A 154 5.58 -5.12 1.80
CA GLU A 154 6.29 -6.40 1.82
C GLU A 154 5.88 -7.26 0.63
N HIS A 155 6.88 -7.83 -0.05
CA HIS A 155 6.69 -8.67 -1.23
C HIS A 155 6.91 -10.13 -0.86
N ILE A 156 5.89 -10.97 -1.05
CA ILE A 156 5.96 -12.40 -0.81
C ILE A 156 5.62 -13.12 -2.12
N THR A 157 6.58 -13.85 -2.66
CA THR A 157 6.35 -14.75 -3.80
C THR A 157 6.07 -16.14 -3.28
N ALA A 158 4.85 -16.65 -3.46
CA ALA A 158 4.51 -18.01 -3.07
C ALA A 158 4.95 -19.04 -4.14
N ARG A 159 5.11 -20.30 -3.73
CA ARG A 159 5.63 -21.41 -4.57
C ARG A 159 4.77 -21.72 -5.81
N ASP A 160 3.53 -21.24 -5.86
CA ASP A 160 2.56 -21.42 -6.94
C ASP A 160 2.56 -20.25 -7.96
N GLY A 161 3.49 -19.29 -7.83
CA GLY A 161 3.56 -18.10 -8.68
C GLY A 161 2.58 -16.99 -8.25
N LEU A 162 1.89 -17.15 -7.12
CA LEU A 162 1.09 -16.08 -6.53
C LEU A 162 2.00 -14.95 -6.02
N GLN A 163 1.81 -13.76 -6.58
CA GLN A 163 2.43 -12.54 -6.07
C GLN A 163 1.54 -11.96 -4.97
N VAL A 164 2.03 -11.92 -3.74
CA VAL A 164 1.36 -11.30 -2.60
C VAL A 164 2.10 -10.04 -2.19
N ILE A 165 1.37 -8.94 -2.07
CA ILE A 165 1.88 -7.67 -1.55
C ILE A 165 1.09 -7.32 -0.29
N GLU A 166 1.77 -7.04 0.80
CA GLU A 166 1.12 -6.45 1.98
C GLU A 166 1.59 -5.02 2.16
N THR A 167 0.63 -4.10 2.13
CA THR A 167 0.82 -2.66 2.24
C THR A 167 0.19 -2.20 3.55
N THR A 168 0.99 -1.68 4.47
CA THR A 168 0.46 -1.08 5.70
C THR A 168 0.52 0.42 5.61
N GLU A 169 -0.62 1.08 5.81
CA GLU A 169 -0.72 2.53 5.93
C GLU A 169 -0.62 2.92 7.40
N TYR A 170 0.46 3.59 7.77
CA TYR A 170 0.60 4.16 9.11
C TYR A 170 0.30 5.65 9.06
N ASN A 171 -0.53 6.09 10.01
CA ASN A 171 -0.62 7.50 10.33
C ASN A 171 0.72 7.87 10.95
N VAL A 172 1.54 8.65 10.24
CA VAL A 172 2.86 9.00 10.77
C VAL A 172 2.65 10.16 11.73
N ASP A 173 2.23 9.83 12.94
CA ASP A 173 2.65 10.64 14.07
C ASP A 173 4.17 10.45 14.14
N LYS A 174 4.90 11.33 13.44
CA LYS A 174 6.36 11.46 13.45
C LYS A 174 6.85 11.96 14.81
N GLU A 175 6.09 11.75 15.89
CA GLU A 175 6.58 12.07 17.21
C GLU A 175 7.70 11.06 17.51
N PRO A 176 8.95 11.54 17.60
CA PRO A 176 10.05 10.67 17.94
C PRO A 176 9.95 10.31 19.42
N MET A 177 10.14 9.04 19.75
CA MET A 177 10.18 8.56 21.11
C MET A 177 11.59 8.03 21.40
N GLU A 178 12.14 8.40 22.55
CA GLU A 178 13.44 7.90 23.02
C GLU A 178 13.25 6.56 23.71
N ILE A 179 14.00 5.55 23.25
CA ILE A 179 14.04 4.23 23.87
C ILE A 179 15.48 3.83 24.18
N ASN A 180 15.65 3.00 25.21
CA ASN A 180 16.95 2.40 25.53
C ASN A 180 17.00 0.98 24.97
N ALA A 181 17.88 0.72 24.00
CA ALA A 181 17.91 -0.56 23.30
C ALA A 181 19.33 -0.99 22.91
N LYS A 182 19.53 -2.31 22.81
CA LYS A 182 20.77 -2.97 22.39
C LYS A 182 20.63 -3.47 20.96
N ILE A 183 21.56 -3.12 20.07
CA ILE A 183 21.54 -3.58 18.67
C ILE A 183 22.19 -4.96 18.59
N LYS A 184 21.42 -5.99 18.24
CA LYS A 184 21.93 -7.36 18.09
C LYS A 184 22.44 -7.64 16.69
N ILE A 185 21.64 -7.30 15.68
CA ILE A 185 21.91 -7.66 14.28
C ILE A 185 21.57 -6.47 13.41
N GLU A 186 22.39 -6.24 12.39
CA GLU A 186 22.17 -5.22 11.38
C GLU A 186 21.94 -5.86 10.01
N SER A 187 20.95 -5.35 9.30
CA SER A 187 20.73 -5.61 7.88
C SER A 187 20.93 -4.31 7.09
N PRO A 188 20.96 -4.34 5.74
CA PRO A 188 21.05 -3.13 4.94
C PRO A 188 19.94 -2.10 5.22
N LYS A 189 18.73 -2.55 5.59
CA LYS A 189 17.55 -1.68 5.75
C LYS A 189 16.99 -1.59 7.17
N ALA A 190 17.39 -2.47 8.08
CA ALA A 190 16.81 -2.56 9.43
C ALA A 190 17.83 -3.06 10.48
N LEU A 191 17.57 -2.75 11.74
CA LEU A 191 18.31 -3.20 12.92
C LEU A 191 17.40 -4.09 13.78
N LEU A 192 17.91 -5.23 14.24
CA LEU A 192 17.28 -5.99 15.30
C LEU A 192 17.74 -5.41 16.63
N ILE A 193 16.80 -4.89 17.41
CA ILE A 193 17.08 -4.30 18.71
C ILE A 193 16.45 -5.12 19.83
N THR A 194 17.09 -5.11 21.00
CA THR A 194 16.60 -5.70 22.25
C THR A 194 16.39 -4.61 23.29
N LEU A 195 15.21 -4.55 23.89
CA LEU A 195 14.91 -3.62 24.98
C LEU A 195 15.40 -4.12 26.32
N ASP A 196 15.42 -3.25 27.32
CA ASP A 196 15.66 -3.57 28.73
C ASP A 196 14.66 -4.61 29.29
N THR A 197 13.43 -4.61 28.76
CA THR A 197 12.38 -5.61 29.04
C THR A 197 12.67 -7.01 28.45
N GLY A 198 13.74 -7.17 27.66
CA GLY A 198 14.08 -8.43 26.99
C GLY A 198 13.36 -8.67 25.66
N ASN A 199 12.49 -7.75 25.24
CA ASN A 199 11.76 -7.83 23.98
C ASN A 199 12.67 -7.53 22.77
N GLU A 200 12.50 -8.28 21.69
CA GLU A 200 13.30 -8.17 20.46
C GLU A 200 12.40 -7.87 19.25
N PHE A 201 12.74 -6.84 18.48
CA PHE A 201 12.03 -6.53 17.24
C PHE A 201 12.92 -5.80 16.24
N TRP A 202 12.50 -5.86 14.98
CA TRP A 202 13.17 -5.19 13.87
C TRP A 202 12.70 -3.74 13.73
N VAL A 203 13.67 -2.83 13.58
CA VAL A 203 13.45 -1.40 13.35
C VAL A 203 14.10 -0.99 12.03
N PRO A 204 13.35 -0.42 11.06
CA PRO A 204 13.93 0.16 9.86
C PRO A 204 14.93 1.29 10.20
N LYS A 205 16.04 1.37 9.48
CA LYS A 205 17.03 2.44 9.71
C LYS A 205 16.46 3.83 9.40
N SER A 206 15.49 3.91 8.50
CA SER A 206 14.83 5.15 8.09
C SER A 206 13.98 5.80 9.18
N THR A 207 13.65 5.07 10.25
CA THR A 207 12.81 5.54 11.35
C THR A 207 13.61 5.85 12.61
N ILE A 208 14.94 5.79 12.53
CA ILE A 208 15.86 6.14 13.62
C ILE A 208 16.45 7.52 13.31
N HIS A 209 16.21 8.48 14.20
CA HIS A 209 16.52 9.90 13.99
C HIS A 209 17.84 10.35 14.59
N ASN A 210 18.55 9.46 15.29
CA ASN A 210 19.85 9.73 15.87
C ASN A 210 20.93 8.80 15.32
N LYS A 211 22.20 9.21 15.49
CA LYS A 211 23.35 8.33 15.22
C LYS A 211 23.40 7.25 16.29
N TYR A 212 23.72 6.03 15.88
CA TYR A 212 23.85 4.86 16.73
C TYR A 212 25.19 4.17 16.48
N GLU A 213 25.71 3.51 17.51
CA GLU A 213 26.99 2.79 17.48
C GLU A 213 26.74 1.33 17.10
N HIS A 214 27.27 0.92 15.95
CA HIS A 214 27.12 -0.41 15.37
C HIS A 214 28.19 -1.40 15.85
N GLU A 215 29.33 -0.90 16.31
CA GLU A 215 30.48 -1.71 16.75
C GLU A 215 30.26 -2.31 18.14
N ASN A 216 29.47 -1.63 18.98
CA ASN A 216 29.25 -2.02 20.37
C ASN A 216 27.95 -2.81 20.52
N LYS A 217 27.96 -4.05 20.01
CA LYS A 217 26.79 -4.97 19.99
C LYS A 217 26.29 -5.38 21.37
N GLU A 218 27.00 -5.01 22.44
CA GLU A 218 26.69 -5.44 23.79
C GLU A 218 26.12 -4.36 24.72
N SER A 219 26.26 -3.08 24.38
CA SER A 219 25.81 -1.97 25.21
C SER A 219 24.41 -1.49 24.84
N PHE A 220 23.67 -1.08 25.88
CA PHE A 220 22.42 -0.33 25.70
C PHE A 220 22.75 1.09 25.24
N GLN A 221 22.06 1.53 24.20
CA GLN A 221 22.17 2.89 23.68
C GLN A 221 20.78 3.50 23.52
N LYS A 222 20.73 4.83 23.65
CA LYS A 222 19.51 5.60 23.44
C LYS A 222 19.26 5.72 21.94
N LEU A 223 18.11 5.24 21.48
CA LEU A 223 17.63 5.37 20.11
C LEU A 223 16.40 6.28 20.10
N ILE A 224 16.39 7.22 19.16
CA ILE A 224 15.24 8.08 18.91
C ILE A 224 14.50 7.49 17.72
N ILE A 225 13.36 6.85 17.95
CA ILE A 225 12.64 6.06 16.96
C ILE A 225 11.22 6.61 16.82
N ASP A 226 10.64 6.53 15.62
CA ASP A 226 9.23 6.85 15.43
C ASP A 226 8.33 6.06 16.41
N LYS A 227 7.46 6.78 17.14
CA LYS A 227 6.58 6.22 18.17
C LYS A 227 5.73 5.05 17.67
N TRP A 228 5.24 5.10 16.43
CA TRP A 228 4.40 4.05 15.84
C TRP A 228 5.10 2.67 15.79
N ILE A 229 6.43 2.62 15.67
CA ILE A 229 7.18 1.36 15.69
C ILE A 229 7.16 0.71 17.07
N ILE A 230 7.26 1.54 18.09
CA ILE A 230 7.28 1.11 19.49
C ILE A 230 5.88 0.65 19.88
N GLU A 231 4.84 1.43 19.53
CA GLU A 231 3.45 1.07 19.79
C GLU A 231 3.08 -0.27 19.13
N LYS A 232 3.47 -0.48 17.87
CA LYS A 232 3.19 -1.74 17.15
C LYS A 232 3.84 -2.96 17.80
N ASN A 233 5.08 -2.85 18.26
CA ASN A 233 5.86 -4.00 18.73
C ASN A 233 5.78 -4.21 20.26
N ILE A 234 5.44 -3.19 21.05
CA ILE A 234 5.38 -3.26 22.52
C ILE A 234 3.94 -3.30 23.03
N ILE A 235 3.01 -2.50 22.48
CA ILE A 235 1.65 -2.37 23.04
C ILE A 235 0.78 -3.58 22.67
N GLY A 236 1.08 -4.29 21.59
CA GLY A 236 0.42 -5.56 21.24
C GLY A 236 0.61 -6.71 22.25
N LEU A 237 1.44 -6.53 23.28
CA LEU A 237 1.66 -7.52 24.35
C LEU A 237 0.96 -7.15 25.68
N PHE A 238 0.56 -5.90 25.90
CA PHE A 238 -0.10 -5.48 27.15
C PHE A 238 -1.61 -5.78 27.18
N GLU A 239 -2.26 -6.01 26.03
CA GLU A 239 -3.69 -6.41 25.97
C GLU A 239 -3.91 -7.93 26.09
N SER A 240 -2.86 -8.70 26.39
CA SER A 240 -2.97 -10.15 26.66
C SER A 240 -2.97 -10.53 28.14
N TYR A 241 -3.03 -9.53 29.03
CA TYR A 241 -3.21 -9.68 30.47
C TYR A 241 -4.29 -8.73 31.02
N GLU A 242 -5.53 -8.89 30.57
CA GLU A 242 -6.74 -8.64 31.38
C GLU A 242 -7.76 -9.76 31.16
#